data_AF-A0A1H4J847-F1
#
_entry.id   AF-A0A1H4J847-F1
#
_cell.length_a   1.000
_cell.length_b   1.000
_cell.length_c   1.000
_cell.angle_alpha   90.00
_cell.angle_beta   90.00
_cell.angle_gamma   90.00
#
_symmetry.space_group_name_H-M   'P 1'
#
loop_
_entity.id
_entity.type
_entity.pdbx_description
1 polymer ?
#
loop_
_entity_poly.entity_id
_entity_poly.type
_entity_poly.pdbx_seq_one_letter_code
_entity_poly.pdbx_strand_id
1 'polypeptide(L)'
;MLRLPGSVTGLVPHPLSGDTVLQHEIVAEQASSLGHAGRRVEKALLRLAAADPVDSQEVERRLHAAADAVHGYFIQRELCGLRRHDDVIADLSIPGRVLARLGAC
;
A
#
# COMPACT_ATOMS: atom_id res chain seq x y z
N MET A 1 -27.09 -35.46 48.21
CA MET A 1 -26.04 -34.80 47.41
C MET A 1 -26.34 -35.02 45.94
N LEU A 2 -26.78 -33.98 45.23
CA LEU A 2 -27.15 -34.05 43.81
C LEU A 2 -25.92 -33.69 42.96
N ARG A 3 -25.46 -34.62 42.14
CA ARG A 3 -24.29 -34.48 41.25
C ARG A 3 -24.78 -33.94 39.90
N LEU A 4 -24.34 -32.76 39.49
CA LEU A 4 -24.66 -32.19 38.17
C LEU A 4 -23.94 -32.99 37.06
N PRO A 5 -24.63 -33.41 35.99
CA PRO A 5 -23.99 -34.01 34.83
C PRO A 5 -23.18 -32.94 34.10
N GLY A 6 -21.91 -33.24 33.82
CA GLY A 6 -21.07 -32.41 32.96
C GLY A 6 -21.60 -32.42 31.53
N SER A 7 -22.17 -31.30 31.11
CA SER A 7 -22.44 -31.06 29.69
C SER A 7 -21.14 -30.69 29.00
N VAL A 8 -20.56 -31.69 28.35
CA VAL A 8 -19.70 -31.52 27.18
C VAL A 8 -20.59 -30.93 26.07
N THR A 9 -20.81 -29.61 26.09
CA THR A 9 -21.34 -28.90 24.92
C THR A 9 -20.13 -28.50 24.09
N GLY A 10 -20.02 -29.15 22.94
CA GLY A 10 -18.87 -29.04 22.05
C GLY A 10 -18.54 -27.61 21.66
N LEU A 11 -17.31 -27.44 21.18
CA LEU A 11 -16.86 -26.34 20.35
C LEU A 11 -17.84 -26.21 19.16
N VAL A 12 -18.95 -25.50 19.38
CA VAL A 12 -19.71 -24.93 18.28
C VAL A 12 -18.75 -23.92 17.67
N PRO A 13 -18.29 -24.10 16.42
CA PRO A 13 -17.55 -23.05 15.74
C PRO A 13 -18.47 -21.83 15.80
N HIS A 14 -18.05 -20.79 16.51
CA HIS A 14 -18.80 -19.55 16.46
C HIS A 14 -18.85 -19.15 14.97
N PRO A 15 -20.03 -18.92 14.38
CA PRO A 15 -20.09 -18.35 13.06
C PRO A 15 -19.26 -17.07 13.08
N LEU A 16 -18.42 -16.85 12.06
CA LEU A 16 -17.61 -15.63 11.95
C LEU A 16 -18.53 -14.44 12.22
N SER A 17 -18.23 -13.71 13.29
CA SER A 17 -19.08 -12.61 13.71
C SER A 17 -18.98 -11.49 12.65
N GLY A 18 -20.05 -10.71 12.47
CA GLY A 18 -20.10 -9.72 11.40
C GLY A 18 -18.96 -8.70 11.43
N ASP A 19 -18.46 -8.39 12.63
CA ASP A 19 -17.25 -7.59 12.83
C ASP A 19 -16.00 -8.26 12.23
N THR A 20 -15.85 -9.56 12.40
CA THR A 20 -14.70 -10.32 11.92
C THR A 20 -14.69 -10.38 10.38
N VAL A 21 -15.86 -10.55 9.77
CA VAL A 21 -16.01 -10.50 8.31
C VAL A 21 -15.64 -9.12 7.77
N LEU A 22 -16.17 -8.06 8.38
CA LEU A 22 -15.86 -6.68 7.99
C LEU A 22 -14.37 -6.35 8.13
N GLN A 23 -13.72 -6.77 9.22
CA GLN A 23 -12.27 -6.58 9.38
C GLN A 23 -11.48 -7.28 8.28
N HIS A 24 -11.88 -8.50 7.90
CA HIS A 24 -11.23 -9.24 6.82
C HIS A 24 -11.39 -8.52 5.47
N GLU A 25 -12.58 -8.00 5.16
CA GLU A 25 -12.83 -7.21 3.95
C GLU A 25 -12.01 -5.92 3.91
N ILE A 26 -11.90 -5.21 5.03
CA ILE A 26 -11.07 -4.00 5.14
C ILE A 26 -9.60 -4.33 4.86
N VAL A 27 -9.06 -5.38 5.47
CA VAL A 27 -7.67 -5.80 5.25
C VAL A 27 -7.46 -6.23 3.79
N ALA A 28 -8.41 -6.95 3.20
CA ALA A 28 -8.35 -7.35 1.80
C ALA A 28 -8.33 -6.13 0.86
N GLU A 29 -9.19 -5.14 1.11
CA GLU A 29 -9.24 -3.91 0.34
C GLU A 29 -7.97 -3.07 0.53
N GLN A 30 -7.46 -2.95 1.76
CA GLN A 30 -6.17 -2.30 2.04
C GLN A 30 -5.02 -2.93 1.26
N ALA A 31 -4.95 -4.26 1.22
CA ALA A 31 -3.93 -4.99 0.46
C ALA A 31 -4.08 -4.76 -1.06
N SER A 32 -5.32 -4.81 -1.57
CA SER A 32 -5.63 -4.54 -2.97
C SER A 32 -5.21 -3.12 -3.38
N SER A 33 -5.65 -2.13 -2.60
CA SER A 33 -5.34 -0.71 -2.81
C SER A 33 -3.84 -0.41 -2.73
N LEU A 34 -3.14 -1.02 -1.76
CA LEU A 34 -1.69 -0.90 -1.64
C LEU A 34 -0.96 -1.48 -2.85
N GLY A 35 -1.34 -2.68 -3.30
CA GLY A 35 -0.76 -3.30 -4.49
C GLY A 35 -1.04 -2.50 -5.76
N HIS A 36 -2.22 -1.89 -5.87
CA HIS A 36 -2.57 -1.05 -7.02
C HIS A 36 -1.75 0.25 -7.04
N ALA A 37 -1.56 0.89 -5.88
CA ALA A 37 -0.73 2.08 -5.76
C ALA A 37 0.75 1.77 -6.11
N GLY A 38 1.29 0.64 -5.65
CA GLY A 38 2.65 0.21 -6.01
C GLY A 38 2.86 0.03 -7.51
N ARG A 39 1.95 -0.68 -8.19
CA ARG A 39 2.00 -0.83 -9.67
C ARG A 39 1.92 0.51 -10.42
N ARG A 40 1.20 1.49 -9.87
CA ARG A 40 1.17 2.85 -10.45
C ARG A 40 2.54 3.54 -10.34
N VAL A 41 3.23 3.37 -9.21
CA VAL A 41 4.60 3.87 -9.03
C VAL A 41 5.53 3.23 -10.04
N GLU A 42 5.57 1.90 -10.14
CA GLU A 42 6.41 1.18 -11.10
C GLU A 42 6.20 1.70 -12.53
N LYS A 43 4.94 1.82 -12.96
CA LYS A 43 4.59 2.33 -14.29
C LYS A 43 5.03 3.77 -14.50
N ALA A 44 4.88 4.64 -13.49
CA ALA A 44 5.26 6.03 -13.59
C ALA A 44 6.79 6.20 -13.64
N LEU A 45 7.53 5.43 -12.84
CA LEU A 45 8.99 5.42 -12.86
C LEU A 45 9.55 4.89 -14.19
N LEU A 46 8.97 3.82 -14.74
CA LEU A 46 9.33 3.30 -16.06
C LEU A 46 9.11 4.35 -17.16
N ARG A 47 7.98 5.06 -17.11
CA ARG A 47 7.71 6.18 -18.04
C ARG A 47 8.73 7.30 -17.86
N LEU A 48 9.05 7.69 -16.64
CA LEU A 48 10.05 8.72 -16.39
C LEU A 48 11.44 8.31 -16.91
N ALA A 49 11.82 7.04 -16.77
CA ALA A 49 13.07 6.52 -17.29
C ALA A 49 13.11 6.50 -18.83
N ALA A 50 11.97 6.28 -19.47
CA ALA A 50 11.81 6.27 -20.93
C ALA A 50 11.49 7.65 -21.54
N ALA A 51 11.66 8.74 -20.79
CA ALA A 51 11.45 10.10 -21.31
C ALA A 51 12.58 10.49 -22.28
N ASP A 52 12.27 11.23 -23.35
CA ASP A 52 13.31 11.80 -24.20
C ASP A 52 14.04 12.91 -23.42
N PRO A 53 15.36 12.81 -23.17
CA PRO A 53 16.10 13.82 -22.42
C PRO A 53 16.17 15.17 -23.13
N VAL A 54 15.93 15.24 -24.45
CA VAL A 54 15.94 16.48 -25.22
C VAL A 54 14.61 17.23 -25.06
N ASP A 55 13.50 16.52 -24.83
CA ASP A 55 12.21 17.14 -24.52
C ASP A 55 12.09 17.40 -23.01
N SER A 56 12.60 18.56 -22.60
CA SER A 56 12.54 19.01 -21.21
C SER A 56 11.10 19.09 -20.67
N GLN A 57 10.12 19.42 -21.51
CA GLN A 57 8.73 19.51 -21.08
C GLN A 57 8.14 18.12 -20.82
N GLU A 58 8.49 17.13 -21.64
CA GLU A 58 8.12 15.74 -21.39
C GLU A 58 8.73 15.20 -20.11
N VAL A 59 10.05 15.39 -19.92
CA VAL A 59 10.75 14.97 -18.70
C VAL A 59 10.03 15.55 -17.48
N GLU A 60 9.69 16.83 -17.52
CA GLU A 60 9.04 17.51 -16.40
C GLU A 60 7.63 16.99 -16.09
N ARG A 61 6.82 16.75 -17.13
CA ARG A 61 5.49 16.14 -16.97
C ARG A 61 5.58 14.74 -16.37
N ARG A 62 6.52 13.91 -16.86
CA ARG A 62 6.70 12.54 -16.37
C ARG A 62 7.29 12.53 -14.96
N LEU A 63 8.14 13.49 -14.63
CA LEU A 63 8.69 13.65 -13.28
C LEU A 63 7.59 14.02 -12.28
N HIS A 64 6.67 14.90 -12.67
CA HIS A 64 5.52 15.26 -11.84
C HIS A 64 4.60 14.04 -11.63
N ALA A 65 4.25 13.32 -12.69
CA ALA A 65 3.43 12.12 -12.60
C ALA A 65 4.08 11.02 -11.73
N ALA A 66 5.40 10.89 -11.76
CA ALA A 66 6.14 9.98 -10.87
C ALA A 66 6.07 10.42 -9.41
N ALA A 67 6.26 11.72 -9.13
CA ALA A 67 6.14 12.27 -7.79
C ALA A 67 4.72 12.04 -7.22
N ASP A 68 3.67 12.34 -7.97
CA ASP A 68 2.29 12.14 -7.54
C ASP A 68 1.99 10.67 -7.23
N ALA A 69 2.47 9.75 -8.08
CA ALA A 69 2.30 8.32 -7.86
C ALA A 69 3.01 7.84 -6.58
N VAL A 70 4.26 8.28 -6.35
CA VAL A 70 5.02 7.95 -5.14
C VAL A 70 4.36 8.53 -3.91
N HIS A 71 3.88 9.79 -3.95
CA HIS A 71 3.19 10.42 -2.84
C HIS A 71 1.95 9.61 -2.41
N GLY A 72 1.10 9.26 -3.38
CA GLY A 72 -0.10 8.47 -3.11
C GLY A 72 0.21 7.07 -2.58
N TYR A 73 1.32 6.47 -3.02
CA TYR A 73 1.76 5.18 -2.50
C TYR A 73 2.31 5.25 -1.07
N PHE A 74 3.06 6.29 -0.72
CA PHE A 74 3.51 6.51 0.67
C PHE A 74 2.34 6.74 1.61
N ILE A 75 1.35 7.55 1.22
CA ILE A 75 0.11 7.72 1.99
C ILE A 75 -0.59 6.37 2.19
N GLN A 76 -0.77 5.58 1.12
CA GLN A 76 -1.41 4.27 1.22
C GLN A 76 -0.64 3.32 2.15
N ARG A 77 0.70 3.35 2.10
CA ARG A 77 1.56 2.59 3.02
C ARG A 77 1.33 3.00 4.47
N GLU A 78 1.31 4.30 4.75
CA GLU A 78 1.09 4.82 6.09
C GLU A 78 -0.30 4.45 6.65
N LEU A 79 -1.34 4.50 5.80
CA LEU A 79 -2.69 4.04 6.14
C LEU A 79 -2.73 2.54 6.46
N CYS A 80 -1.85 1.75 5.85
CA CYS A 80 -1.65 0.32 6.17
C CYS A 80 -0.67 0.09 7.35
N GLY A 81 -0.18 1.13 8.01
CA GLY A 81 0.75 1.03 9.14
C GLY A 81 2.24 0.90 8.75
N LEU A 82 2.57 0.96 7.45
CA LEU A 82 3.91 0.78 6.90
C LEU A 82 4.64 2.13 6.78
N ARG A 83 5.08 2.70 7.91
CA ARG A 83 5.61 4.08 7.95
C ARG A 83 7.09 4.27 7.59
N ARG A 84 7.88 3.18 7.51
CA ARG A 84 9.28 3.26 7.06
C ARG A 84 9.32 3.13 5.54
N HIS A 85 9.92 4.12 4.88
CA HIS A 85 9.95 4.21 3.42
C HIS A 85 11.31 3.83 2.81
N ASP A 86 12.39 3.73 3.60
CA ASP A 86 13.75 3.46 3.10
C ASP A 86 13.82 2.19 2.23
N ASP A 87 13.23 1.10 2.73
CA ASP A 87 13.27 -0.19 2.07
C ASP A 87 12.56 -0.11 0.71
N VAL A 88 11.41 0.56 0.63
CA VAL A 88 10.65 0.65 -0.62
C VAL A 88 11.21 1.68 -1.59
N ILE A 89 11.90 2.73 -1.10
CA ILE A 89 12.66 3.65 -1.93
C ILE A 89 13.76 2.88 -2.67
N ALA A 90 14.46 1.99 -1.97
CA ALA A 90 15.48 1.13 -2.56
C ALA A 90 14.88 0.09 -3.51
N ASP A 91 13.86 -0.66 -3.07
CA ASP A 91 13.23 -1.73 -3.86
C ASP A 91 12.66 -1.23 -5.19
N LEU A 92 12.01 -0.06 -5.19
CA LEU A 92 11.44 0.54 -6.40
C LEU A 92 12.44 1.44 -7.15
N SER A 93 13.66 1.58 -6.65
CA SER A 93 14.69 2.46 -7.21
C SER A 93 14.19 3.89 -7.47
N ILE A 94 13.50 4.46 -6.48
CA ILE A 94 12.87 5.79 -6.61
C ILE A 94 13.96 6.86 -6.78
N PRO A 95 14.00 7.60 -7.91
CA PRO A 95 15.04 8.60 -8.15
C PRO A 95 14.97 9.75 -7.14
N GLY A 96 16.13 10.26 -6.70
CA GLY A 96 16.20 11.41 -5.78
C GLY A 96 15.44 12.65 -6.28
N ARG A 97 15.40 12.90 -7.60
CA ARG A 97 14.61 13.99 -8.18
C ARG A 97 13.10 13.84 -8.01
N VAL A 98 12.60 12.61 -7.85
CA VAL A 98 11.20 12.32 -7.53
C VAL A 98 10.96 12.63 -6.05
N LEU A 99 11.84 12.16 -5.16
CA LEU A 99 11.77 12.41 -3.72
C LEU A 99 11.84 13.91 -3.38
N ALA A 100 12.72 14.65 -4.06
CA ALA A 100 12.87 16.09 -3.89
C ALA A 100 11.57 16.88 -4.15
N ARG A 101 10.63 16.34 -4.94
CA ARG A 101 9.31 16.97 -5.19
C ARG A 101 8.27 16.74 -4.10
N LEU A 102 8.47 15.74 -3.24
CA LEU A 102 7.50 15.35 -2.21
C LEU A 102 7.56 16.23 -0.96
N GLY A 103 8.48 17.19 -0.92
CA GLY A 103 8.55 18.20 0.14
C GLY A 103 9.53 17.90 1.27
N ALA A 104 10.09 16.68 1.38
CA ALA A 104 11.26 16.41 2.23
C ALA A 104 11.70 14.94 2.14
N CYS A 105 12.96 14.68 1.82
CA CYS A 105 13.88 13.85 2.62
C CYS A 105 15.33 14.06 2.17
#